data_AF-A0A9E5MM37-F1
#
_entry.id   AF-A0A9E5MM37-F1
#
_cell.length_a   1.000
_cell.length_b   1.000
_cell.length_c   1.000
_cell.angle_alpha   90.00
_cell.angle_beta   90.00
_cell.angle_gamma   90.00
#
_symmetry.space_group_name_H-M   'P 1'
#
loop_
_entity.id
_entity.type
_entity.pdbx_description
1 polymer ?
#
loop_
_entity_poly.entity_id
_entity_poly.type
_entity_poly.pdbx_seq_one_letter_code
_entity_poly.pdbx_strand_id
1 'polypeptide(L)'
;MAKRVVSEKKFPQPLLNIIWWCTTVVVFSLASTVKAQQFVGDNQWVAPYGVSTLAATVGEEYAQLYVIGSLVPEWEFNVQLTNYYDDPRDDDDSYVATNLFVKRRLLQSDDELTGYSIVAGTGSFPEHQEDGEVAKAFKSYWVTGTATYAFLDDNLLLDVLPGVSVNLDSGDDSETAWGFTWSSRAALYGVVPQSALVAEVFGTAGEAYAEPSYRLGVRWESPKFVAAFTYSDAFDGSGGAGFEVGIIYFTEPRFCWGGCR
;
A
#
# COMPACT_ATOMS: atom_id res chain seq x y z
N MET A 1 -14.91 30.82 59.75
CA MET A 1 -15.28 31.03 58.33
C MET A 1 -14.17 31.83 57.67
N ALA A 2 -13.22 31.18 56.99
CA ALA A 2 -12.10 31.84 56.29
C ALA A 2 -12.35 31.74 54.78
N LYS A 3 -12.58 32.88 54.11
CA LYS A 3 -12.71 32.96 52.65
C LYS A 3 -11.31 32.98 52.04
N ARG A 4 -10.95 31.93 51.29
CA ARG A 4 -9.79 31.90 50.39
C ARG A 4 -10.01 32.91 49.26
N VAL A 5 -9.08 33.84 49.09
CA VAL A 5 -8.95 34.69 47.90
C VAL A 5 -8.20 33.87 46.86
N VAL A 6 -8.87 33.51 45.76
CA VAL A 6 -8.26 32.88 44.59
C VAL A 6 -7.69 34.00 43.71
N SER A 7 -6.37 34.01 43.58
CA SER A 7 -5.65 34.88 42.65
C SER A 7 -5.83 34.36 41.22
N GLU A 8 -6.65 35.04 40.42
CA GLU A 8 -6.72 34.82 38.97
C GLU A 8 -5.38 35.20 38.32
N LYS A 9 -4.61 34.19 37.89
CA LYS A 9 -3.45 34.42 37.01
C LYS A 9 -3.98 34.84 35.65
N LYS A 10 -3.88 36.12 35.33
CA LYS A 10 -4.06 36.64 33.97
C LYS A 10 -2.94 36.12 33.08
N PHE A 11 -3.29 35.21 32.17
CA PHE A 11 -2.39 34.81 31.09
C PHE A 11 -2.14 36.01 30.15
N PRO A 12 -0.91 36.20 29.68
CA PRO A 12 -0.59 37.29 28.76
C PRO A 12 -1.34 37.10 27.42
N GLN A 13 -2.03 38.16 26.99
CA GLN A 13 -2.89 38.22 25.81
C GLN A 13 -2.29 37.76 24.44
N PRO A 14 -0.96 37.79 24.16
CA PRO A 14 -0.50 37.29 22.86
C PRO A 14 -0.58 35.76 22.70
N LEU A 15 -0.69 34.99 23.79
CA LEU A 15 -0.79 33.52 23.72
C LEU A 15 -2.20 33.01 23.40
N LEU A 16 -3.25 33.77 23.77
CA LEU A 16 -4.64 33.38 23.49
C LEU A 16 -5.00 33.54 22.01
N ASN A 17 -4.39 34.49 21.30
CA ASN A 17 -4.66 34.75 19.89
C ASN A 17 -3.99 33.73 18.96
N ILE A 18 -2.81 33.20 19.30
CA ILE A 18 -2.14 32.15 18.51
C ILE A 18 -2.93 30.83 18.60
N ILE A 19 -3.45 30.50 19.78
CA ILE A 19 -4.28 29.31 20.00
C ILE A 19 -5.62 29.44 19.24
N TRP A 20 -6.23 30.62 19.19
CA TRP A 20 -7.47 30.83 18.43
C TRP A 20 -7.26 30.77 16.91
N TRP A 21 -6.15 31.27 16.36
CA TRP A 21 -5.88 31.22 14.92
C TRP A 21 -5.46 29.81 14.44
N CYS A 22 -4.72 29.05 15.24
CA CYS A 22 -4.38 27.65 14.90
C CYS A 22 -5.59 26.70 14.99
N THR A 23 -6.58 27.00 15.85
CA THR A 23 -7.77 26.15 16.01
C THR A 23 -8.87 26.47 14.99
N THR A 24 -8.88 27.66 14.38
CA THR A 24 -10.02 28.12 13.56
C THR A 24 -9.82 27.92 12.04
N VAL A 25 -8.59 27.71 11.55
CA VAL A 25 -8.33 27.56 10.08
C VAL A 25 -8.29 26.10 9.60
N VAL A 26 -8.08 25.09 10.45
CA VAL A 26 -8.01 23.68 9.99
C VAL A 26 -9.24 22.85 10.41
N VAL A 27 -10.07 23.37 11.34
CA VAL A 27 -11.30 22.70 11.83
C VAL A 27 -12.48 22.77 10.84
N PHE A 28 -12.36 23.44 9.70
CA PHE A 28 -13.46 23.56 8.74
C PHE A 28 -13.02 23.32 7.30
N SER A 29 -12.92 22.06 6.88
CA SER A 29 -13.75 21.56 5.76
C SER A 29 -13.54 20.06 5.50
N LEU A 30 -14.45 19.29 6.09
CA LEU A 30 -14.98 18.00 5.62
C LEU A 30 -14.12 16.75 5.85
N ALA A 31 -14.40 16.17 7.01
CA ALA A 31 -14.24 14.75 7.30
C ALA A 31 -14.70 13.88 6.13
N SER A 32 -13.74 13.27 5.46
CA SER A 32 -13.90 12.01 4.75
C SER A 32 -12.68 11.17 5.14
N THR A 33 -12.93 10.06 5.82
CA THR A 33 -11.92 9.03 6.07
C THR A 33 -11.69 8.31 4.75
N VAL A 34 -10.70 8.74 3.98
CA VAL A 34 -10.24 8.02 2.80
C VAL A 34 -9.01 7.22 3.22
N LYS A 35 -9.16 5.91 3.28
CA LYS A 35 -8.09 4.95 3.58
C LYS A 35 -7.46 4.51 2.26
N ALA A 36 -6.24 4.93 1.97
CA ALA A 36 -5.55 4.55 0.73
C ALA A 36 -4.00 4.54 0.90
N GLN A 37 -3.24 3.91 -0.01
CA GLN A 37 -2.42 2.76 0.38
C GLN A 37 -1.12 2.45 -0.57
N GLN A 38 0.16 2.39 -0.07
CA GLN A 38 1.50 2.07 -0.66
C GLN A 38 2.15 0.64 -0.45
N PHE A 39 1.75 -0.16 0.53
CA PHE A 39 2.20 -1.56 0.83
C PHE A 39 1.81 -2.63 -0.23
N VAL A 40 2.23 -3.90 -0.09
CA VAL A 40 1.84 -4.99 -1.02
C VAL A 40 0.34 -5.25 -0.86
N GLY A 41 -0.45 -4.86 -1.86
CA GLY A 41 -1.90 -4.91 -1.73
C GLY A 41 -2.48 -3.69 -1.05
N ASP A 42 -1.80 -2.57 -1.12
CA ASP A 42 -2.28 -1.31 -0.59
C ASP A 42 -3.29 -0.67 -1.61
N ASN A 43 -4.27 -1.47 -2.00
CA ASN A 43 -5.60 -1.02 -2.40
C ASN A 43 -6.51 -2.24 -2.34
N GLN A 44 -6.71 -2.85 -1.17
CA GLN A 44 -7.50 -4.10 -1.09
C GLN A 44 -8.94 -3.96 -1.56
N TRP A 45 -9.40 -2.71 -1.55
CA TRP A 45 -10.69 -2.28 -2.01
C TRP A 45 -10.59 -1.81 -3.45
N VAL A 46 -11.54 -2.22 -4.28
CA VAL A 46 -11.73 -1.58 -5.58
C VAL A 46 -12.04 -0.11 -5.33
N ALA A 47 -11.32 0.82 -5.94
CA ALA A 47 -11.56 2.25 -5.83
C ALA A 47 -12.95 2.57 -6.39
N PRO A 48 -13.60 3.63 -5.92
CA PRO A 48 -14.93 3.99 -6.38
C PRO A 48 -15.00 4.12 -7.91
N TYR A 49 -16.13 3.70 -8.48
CA TYR A 49 -16.34 3.75 -9.92
C TYR A 49 -16.05 5.15 -10.49
N GLY A 50 -15.21 5.21 -11.52
CA GLY A 50 -14.78 6.42 -12.19
C GLY A 50 -13.57 7.12 -11.60
N VAL A 51 -13.07 6.66 -10.44
CA VAL A 51 -11.82 7.13 -9.84
C VAL A 51 -10.63 6.45 -10.51
N SER A 52 -9.56 7.21 -10.68
CA SER A 52 -8.25 6.68 -11.04
C SER A 52 -7.26 6.99 -9.92
N THR A 53 -6.30 6.10 -9.74
CA THR A 53 -5.26 6.23 -8.72
C THR A 53 -3.91 6.20 -9.40
N LEU A 54 -3.03 7.11 -8.98
CA LEU A 54 -1.61 7.09 -9.31
C LEU A 54 -0.86 6.82 -8.02
N ALA A 55 -0.06 5.77 -7.97
CA ALA A 55 0.85 5.53 -6.84
C ALA A 55 2.28 5.50 -7.34
N ALA A 56 3.20 6.06 -6.59
CA ALA A 56 4.61 6.02 -6.90
C ALA A 56 5.45 5.81 -5.64
N THR A 57 6.51 5.03 -5.74
CA THR A 57 7.47 4.82 -4.66
C THR A 57 8.89 4.99 -5.18
N VAL A 58 9.78 5.40 -4.27
CA VAL A 58 11.23 5.41 -4.44
C VAL A 58 11.81 4.77 -3.19
N GLY A 59 12.62 3.74 -3.39
CA GLY A 59 13.33 3.02 -2.35
C GLY A 59 14.83 3.01 -2.56
N GLU A 60 15.51 2.16 -1.81
CA GLU A 60 16.95 1.92 -1.97
C GLU A 60 17.24 0.99 -3.16
N GLU A 61 16.40 -0.02 -3.40
CA GLU A 61 16.60 -1.03 -4.46
C GLU A 61 15.82 -0.74 -5.75
N TYR A 62 14.66 -0.09 -5.64
CA TYR A 62 13.79 0.14 -6.80
C TYR A 62 12.88 1.36 -6.65
N ALA A 63 12.34 1.81 -7.77
CA ALA A 63 11.18 2.70 -7.83
C ALA A 63 9.99 2.00 -8.46
N GLN A 64 8.77 2.35 -8.04
CA GLN A 64 7.55 1.81 -8.62
C GLN A 64 6.60 2.93 -9.07
N LEU A 65 5.84 2.65 -10.13
CA LEU A 65 4.73 3.46 -10.60
C LEU A 65 3.53 2.56 -10.86
N TYR A 66 2.39 2.91 -10.25
CA TYR A 66 1.10 2.28 -10.51
C TYR A 66 0.16 3.27 -11.16
N VAL A 67 -0.53 2.80 -12.19
CA VAL A 67 -1.66 3.49 -12.81
C VAL A 67 -2.87 2.58 -12.68
N ILE A 68 -3.90 3.08 -12.00
CA ILE A 68 -5.08 2.31 -11.64
C ILE A 68 -6.33 3.03 -12.15
N GLY A 69 -7.27 2.28 -12.74
CA GLY A 69 -8.56 2.80 -13.17
C GLY A 69 -9.72 1.90 -12.74
N SER A 70 -10.70 2.47 -12.04
CA SER A 70 -11.98 1.82 -11.73
C SER A 70 -13.02 2.13 -12.79
N LEU A 71 -12.86 1.53 -13.98
CA LEU A 71 -13.66 1.85 -15.17
C LEU A 71 -15.00 1.10 -15.25
N VAL A 72 -15.22 0.13 -14.38
CA VAL A 72 -16.45 -0.66 -14.30
C VAL A 72 -16.80 -0.83 -12.82
N PRO A 73 -18.08 -0.76 -12.40
CA PRO A 73 -18.45 -0.96 -11.00
C PRO A 73 -17.88 -2.27 -10.44
N GLU A 74 -17.31 -2.20 -9.24
CA GLU A 74 -16.65 -3.33 -8.55
C GLU A 74 -15.40 -3.90 -9.24
N TRP A 75 -14.86 -3.24 -10.27
CA TRP A 75 -13.65 -3.66 -10.96
C TRP A 75 -12.60 -2.55 -11.05
N GLU A 76 -11.35 -2.96 -10.87
CA GLU A 76 -10.15 -2.14 -11.02
C GLU A 76 -9.19 -2.78 -11.99
N PHE A 77 -8.56 -1.95 -12.82
CA PHE A 77 -7.53 -2.33 -13.76
C PHE A 77 -6.25 -1.60 -13.42
N ASN A 78 -5.15 -2.34 -13.32
CA ASN A 78 -3.90 -1.84 -12.76
C ASN A 78 -2.75 -2.16 -13.71
N VAL A 79 -1.89 -1.17 -13.90
CA VAL A 79 -0.58 -1.30 -14.54
C VAL A 79 0.46 -0.86 -13.52
N GLN A 80 1.39 -1.75 -13.22
CA GLN A 80 2.53 -1.49 -12.36
C GLN A 80 3.81 -1.60 -13.18
N LEU A 81 4.69 -0.61 -13.01
CA LEU A 81 6.05 -0.61 -13.52
C LEU A 81 6.99 -0.52 -12.32
N THR A 82 7.92 -1.45 -12.21
CA THR A 82 8.96 -1.45 -11.18
C THR A 82 10.31 -1.36 -11.86
N ASN A 83 11.08 -0.32 -11.55
CA ASN A 83 12.44 -0.14 -12.02
C ASN A 83 13.41 -0.48 -10.89
N TYR A 84 14.11 -1.60 -11.02
CA TYR A 84 15.20 -1.99 -10.15
C TYR A 84 16.47 -1.22 -10.56
N TYR A 85 17.22 -0.74 -9.57
CA TYR A 85 18.46 -0.01 -9.81
C TYR A 85 19.63 -0.96 -10.03
N ASP A 86 20.70 -0.43 -10.62
CA ASP A 86 21.98 -1.11 -10.63
C ASP A 86 22.56 -1.15 -9.21
N ASP A 87 23.04 -2.31 -8.77
CA ASP A 87 23.87 -2.42 -7.56
C ASP A 87 25.25 -3.00 -7.90
N PRO A 88 26.28 -2.16 -8.02
CA PRO A 88 27.64 -2.63 -8.33
C PRO A 88 28.29 -3.41 -7.18
N ARG A 89 27.67 -3.47 -5.99
CA ARG A 89 28.17 -4.29 -4.87
C ARG A 89 27.82 -5.77 -5.07
N ASP A 90 26.64 -6.01 -5.64
CA ASP A 90 26.06 -7.33 -5.82
C ASP A 90 26.09 -7.78 -7.30
N ASP A 91 26.60 -6.90 -8.19
CA ASP A 91 26.74 -7.11 -9.64
C ASP A 91 25.37 -7.23 -10.33
N ASP A 92 24.45 -6.37 -9.91
CA ASP A 92 23.06 -6.32 -10.39
C ASP A 92 22.88 -5.31 -11.52
N ASP A 93 22.14 -5.71 -12.56
CA ASP A 93 21.77 -4.83 -13.67
C ASP A 93 20.44 -4.11 -13.40
N SER A 94 20.34 -2.85 -13.84
CA SER A 94 19.05 -2.15 -13.80
C SER A 94 18.06 -2.75 -14.81
N TYR A 95 16.82 -3.00 -14.38
CA TYR A 95 15.76 -3.49 -15.28
C TYR A 95 14.37 -3.00 -14.87
N VAL A 96 13.43 -3.10 -15.82
CA VAL A 96 12.01 -2.74 -15.60
C VAL A 96 11.13 -3.98 -15.68
N ALA A 97 10.51 -4.35 -14.56
CA ALA A 97 9.45 -5.34 -14.50
C ALA A 97 8.09 -4.66 -14.72
N THR A 98 7.19 -5.35 -15.43
CA THR A 98 5.82 -4.88 -15.68
C THR A 98 4.83 -5.88 -15.11
N ASN A 99 3.83 -5.40 -14.37
CA ASN A 99 2.75 -6.22 -13.84
C ASN A 99 1.39 -5.63 -14.23
N LEU A 100 0.53 -6.48 -14.77
CA LEU A 100 -0.83 -6.15 -15.20
C LEU A 100 -1.79 -6.97 -14.36
N PHE A 101 -2.71 -6.32 -13.66
CA PHE A 101 -3.65 -7.04 -12.82
C PHE A 101 -5.00 -6.37 -12.72
N VAL A 102 -6.01 -7.21 -12.47
CA VAL A 102 -7.38 -6.80 -12.20
C VAL A 102 -7.74 -7.13 -10.77
N LYS A 103 -8.54 -6.27 -10.18
CA LYS A 103 -9.13 -6.50 -8.87
C LYS A 103 -10.64 -6.42 -8.98
N ARG A 104 -11.33 -7.34 -8.31
CA ARG A 104 -12.77 -7.37 -8.23
C ARG A 104 -13.22 -7.40 -6.78
N ARG A 105 -14.10 -6.48 -6.39
CA ARG A 105 -14.75 -6.51 -5.09
C ARG A 105 -15.84 -7.58 -5.10
N LEU A 106 -15.85 -8.40 -4.06
CA LEU A 106 -16.84 -9.46 -3.87
C LEU A 106 -17.91 -9.03 -2.89
N LEU A 107 -17.49 -8.45 -1.77
CA LEU A 107 -18.34 -8.04 -0.66
C LEU A 107 -17.73 -6.84 0.05
N GLN A 108 -18.57 -5.94 0.54
CA GLN A 108 -18.19 -4.78 1.35
C GLN A 108 -19.19 -4.66 2.50
N SER A 109 -18.70 -4.31 3.69
CA SER A 109 -19.57 -3.91 4.81
C SER A 109 -20.20 -2.54 4.57
N ASP A 110 -21.31 -2.27 5.25
CA ASP A 110 -22.04 -1.00 5.11
C ASP A 110 -21.23 0.22 5.59
N ASP A 111 -20.27 0.01 6.50
CA ASP A 111 -19.31 1.04 6.96
C ASP A 111 -18.12 1.24 5.99
N GLU A 112 -18.07 0.47 4.91
CA GLU A 112 -17.01 0.47 3.89
C GLU A 112 -15.61 0.12 4.40
N LEU A 113 -15.48 -0.45 5.60
CA LEU A 113 -14.19 -0.76 6.23
C LEU A 113 -13.70 -2.19 6.02
N THR A 114 -14.61 -3.14 5.80
CA THR A 114 -14.32 -4.59 5.83
C THR A 114 -14.98 -5.34 4.68
N GLY A 115 -14.48 -6.54 4.42
CA GLY A 115 -15.02 -7.47 3.44
C GLY A 115 -13.93 -8.03 2.51
N TYR A 116 -14.29 -8.31 1.26
CA TYR A 116 -13.56 -9.30 0.45
C TYR A 116 -13.37 -8.86 -1.00
N SER A 117 -12.20 -9.16 -1.55
CA SER A 117 -11.89 -9.00 -2.98
C SER A 117 -11.05 -10.16 -3.50
N ILE A 118 -10.95 -10.23 -4.83
CA ILE A 118 -10.03 -11.12 -5.52
C ILE A 118 -9.20 -10.28 -6.49
N VAL A 119 -7.90 -10.55 -6.52
CA VAL A 119 -6.93 -9.93 -7.42
C VAL A 119 -6.31 -11.01 -8.27
N ALA A 120 -6.18 -10.79 -9.57
CA ALA A 120 -5.49 -11.71 -10.46
C ALA A 120 -4.69 -10.93 -11.49
N GLY A 121 -3.51 -11.42 -11.83
CA GLY A 121 -2.61 -10.69 -12.69
C GLY A 121 -1.54 -11.53 -13.36
N THR A 122 -0.73 -10.83 -14.14
CA THR A 122 0.45 -11.37 -14.78
C THR A 122 1.58 -10.37 -14.75
N GLY A 123 2.78 -10.86 -14.45
CA GLY A 123 4.02 -10.10 -14.46
C GLY A 123 4.95 -10.58 -15.58
N SER A 124 5.69 -9.66 -16.17
CA SER A 124 6.81 -9.94 -17.04
C SER A 124 8.08 -9.41 -16.39
N PHE A 125 9.04 -10.31 -16.23
CA PHE A 125 10.35 -10.03 -15.70
C PHE A 125 11.35 -10.23 -16.84
N PRO A 126 12.04 -9.18 -17.29
CA PRO A 126 13.06 -9.31 -18.32
C PRO A 126 14.26 -10.11 -17.79
N GLU A 127 15.10 -10.57 -18.71
CA GLU A 127 16.41 -11.10 -18.35
C GLU A 127 17.23 -9.98 -17.70
N HIS A 128 17.88 -10.30 -16.59
CA HIS A 128 18.70 -9.36 -15.81
C HIS A 128 19.77 -10.13 -15.05
N GLN A 129 20.75 -9.39 -14.56
CA GLN A 129 21.77 -9.92 -13.66
C GLN A 129 21.35 -9.66 -12.21
N GLU A 130 21.42 -10.70 -11.37
CA GLU A 130 21.10 -10.67 -9.94
C GLU A 130 22.15 -11.53 -9.21
N ASP A 131 22.84 -10.97 -8.22
CA ASP A 131 23.92 -11.62 -7.46
C ASP A 131 25.04 -12.20 -8.35
N GLY A 132 25.34 -11.56 -9.49
CA GLY A 132 26.33 -12.02 -10.46
C GLY A 132 25.88 -13.22 -11.33
N GLU A 133 24.63 -13.66 -11.19
CA GLU A 133 24.02 -14.70 -12.02
C GLU A 133 23.00 -14.11 -13.01
N VAL A 134 22.83 -14.74 -14.17
CA VAL A 134 21.85 -14.27 -15.17
C VAL A 134 20.49 -14.91 -14.87
N ALA A 135 19.56 -14.12 -14.34
CA ALA A 135 18.18 -14.47 -14.22
C ALA A 135 17.50 -14.37 -15.60
N LYS A 136 17.03 -15.50 -16.14
CA LYS A 136 16.32 -15.53 -17.43
C LYS A 136 14.97 -14.83 -17.34
N ALA A 137 14.54 -14.26 -18.46
CA ALA A 137 13.22 -13.66 -18.57
C ALA A 137 12.11 -14.68 -18.28
N PHE A 138 11.19 -14.36 -17.38
CA PHE A 138 10.08 -15.23 -17.01
C PHE A 138 8.75 -14.47 -16.94
N LYS A 139 7.65 -15.23 -16.98
CA LYS A 139 6.30 -14.70 -16.80
C LYS A 139 5.67 -15.28 -15.57
N SER A 140 5.09 -14.42 -14.75
CA SER A 140 4.33 -14.84 -13.58
C SER A 140 2.83 -14.70 -13.87
N TYR A 141 2.04 -15.66 -13.40
CA TYR A 141 0.58 -15.55 -13.28
C TYR A 141 0.22 -15.80 -11.83
N TRP A 142 -0.68 -15.01 -11.28
CA TRP A 142 -1.01 -15.10 -9.87
C TRP A 142 -2.46 -14.71 -9.60
N VAL A 143 -2.99 -15.26 -8.51
CA VAL A 143 -4.29 -14.88 -7.96
C VAL A 143 -4.18 -14.82 -6.45
N THR A 144 -4.75 -13.77 -5.88
CA THR A 144 -4.73 -13.50 -4.44
C THR A 144 -6.14 -13.16 -3.99
N GLY A 145 -6.62 -13.87 -2.98
CA GLY A 145 -7.83 -13.50 -2.25
C GLY A 145 -7.49 -12.46 -1.20
N THR A 146 -8.46 -11.64 -0.85
CA THR A 146 -8.26 -10.49 0.01
C THR A 146 -9.38 -10.43 1.04
N ALA A 147 -9.05 -10.37 2.32
CA ALA A 147 -10.03 -10.27 3.40
C ALA A 147 -9.59 -9.25 4.44
N THR A 148 -10.40 -8.20 4.66
CA THR A 148 -10.16 -7.17 5.66
C THR A 148 -11.12 -7.31 6.83
N TYR A 149 -10.59 -7.25 8.05
CA TYR A 149 -11.31 -7.28 9.32
C TYR A 149 -11.00 -6.02 10.13
N ALA A 150 -11.97 -5.53 10.88
CA ALA A 150 -11.83 -4.36 11.75
C ALA A 150 -11.95 -4.76 13.23
N PHE A 151 -11.13 -4.14 14.06
CA PHE A 151 -11.04 -4.33 15.50
C PHE A 151 -10.81 -2.98 16.21
N LEU A 152 -10.94 -2.98 17.53
CA LEU A 152 -10.67 -1.80 18.38
C LEU A 152 -11.47 -0.57 17.95
N ASP A 153 -12.78 -0.72 17.80
CA ASP A 153 -13.68 0.33 17.31
C ASP A 153 -13.16 0.92 15.99
N ASP A 154 -12.87 0.04 15.03
CA ASP A 154 -12.40 0.35 13.68
C ASP A 154 -11.03 1.01 13.55
N ASN A 155 -10.30 1.14 14.66
CA ASN A 155 -8.96 1.70 14.67
C ASN A 155 -7.90 0.70 14.24
N LEU A 156 -8.14 -0.62 14.36
CA LEU A 156 -7.21 -1.64 13.90
C LEU A 156 -7.83 -2.40 12.73
N LEU A 157 -7.25 -2.25 11.55
CA LEU A 157 -7.58 -3.09 10.41
C LEU A 157 -6.56 -4.20 10.26
N LEU A 158 -7.03 -5.41 10.01
CA LEU A 158 -6.22 -6.58 9.69
C LEU A 158 -6.65 -7.11 8.33
N ASP A 159 -5.68 -7.25 7.44
CA ASP A 159 -5.84 -7.83 6.13
C ASP A 159 -5.14 -9.17 6.05
N VAL A 160 -5.77 -10.13 5.37
CA VAL A 160 -5.21 -11.45 5.09
C VAL A 160 -5.31 -11.72 3.59
N LEU A 161 -4.17 -12.02 2.97
CA LEU A 161 -4.04 -12.16 1.53
C LEU A 161 -3.43 -13.52 1.14
N PRO A 162 -4.19 -14.62 1.17
CA PRO A 162 -3.72 -15.88 0.63
C PRO A 162 -3.77 -15.85 -0.90
N GLY A 163 -2.80 -16.46 -1.56
CA GLY A 163 -2.76 -16.53 -3.00
C GLY A 163 -1.96 -17.70 -3.52
N VAL A 164 -1.94 -17.81 -4.84
CA VAL A 164 -1.10 -18.74 -5.59
C VAL A 164 -0.45 -18.01 -6.75
N SER A 165 0.79 -18.37 -7.05
CA SER A 165 1.54 -17.90 -8.19
C SER A 165 2.09 -19.08 -8.98
N VAL A 166 2.29 -18.85 -10.28
CA VAL A 166 3.01 -19.76 -11.17
C VAL A 166 3.95 -18.93 -12.02
N ASN A 167 5.23 -19.27 -11.97
CA ASN A 167 6.25 -18.69 -12.81
C ASN A 167 6.51 -19.67 -13.96
N LEU A 168 6.21 -19.22 -15.18
CA LEU A 168 6.52 -19.94 -16.41
C LEU A 168 7.89 -19.53 -16.90
N ASP A 169 8.62 -20.50 -17.46
CA ASP A 169 9.95 -20.32 -18.04
C ASP A 169 10.99 -19.84 -17.00
N SER A 170 10.91 -20.32 -15.76
CA SER A 170 11.88 -20.01 -14.71
C SER A 170 13.11 -20.94 -14.78
N GLY A 171 14.29 -20.40 -14.49
CA GLY A 171 15.54 -21.16 -14.41
C GLY A 171 16.11 -21.63 -15.75
N ASP A 172 17.18 -22.43 -15.67
CA ASP A 172 17.96 -22.81 -16.86
C ASP A 172 17.23 -23.75 -17.83
N ASP A 173 16.34 -24.58 -17.29
CA ASP A 173 15.63 -25.65 -18.01
C ASP A 173 14.18 -25.28 -18.41
N SER A 174 13.79 -24.00 -18.31
CA SER A 174 12.43 -23.51 -18.59
C SER A 174 11.37 -24.25 -17.76
N GLU A 175 11.61 -24.33 -16.46
CA GLU A 175 10.74 -25.04 -15.54
C GLU A 175 9.58 -24.15 -15.07
N THR A 176 8.45 -24.79 -14.82
CA THR A 176 7.29 -24.13 -14.19
C THR A 176 7.42 -24.27 -12.68
N ALA A 177 7.48 -23.14 -11.96
CA ALA A 177 7.54 -23.12 -10.50
C ALA A 177 6.22 -22.59 -9.92
N TRP A 178 5.62 -23.35 -9.00
CA TRP A 178 4.39 -22.93 -8.29
C TRP A 178 4.68 -22.44 -6.87
N GLY A 179 3.93 -21.44 -6.43
CA GLY A 179 4.03 -20.88 -5.09
C GLY A 179 2.66 -20.66 -4.45
N PHE A 180 2.57 -20.90 -3.15
CA PHE A 180 1.50 -20.39 -2.29
C PHE A 180 1.97 -19.08 -1.67
N THR A 181 1.40 -17.97 -2.14
CA THR A 181 1.72 -16.63 -1.64
C THR A 181 0.86 -16.32 -0.42
N TRP A 182 1.42 -15.60 0.52
CA TRP A 182 0.68 -15.12 1.68
C TRP A 182 1.18 -13.74 2.08
N SER A 183 0.25 -12.88 2.47
CA SER A 183 0.54 -11.62 3.16
C SER A 183 -0.47 -11.42 4.28
N SER A 184 -0.06 -10.74 5.34
CA SER A 184 -0.94 -10.19 6.34
C SER A 184 -0.48 -8.79 6.72
N ARG A 185 -1.43 -7.85 6.77
CA ARG A 185 -1.16 -6.43 7.05
C ARG A 185 -2.03 -5.96 8.19
N ALA A 186 -1.44 -5.24 9.13
CA ALA A 186 -2.14 -4.54 10.19
C ALA A 186 -1.97 -3.02 10.02
N ALA A 187 -3.07 -2.27 10.07
CA ALA A 187 -3.06 -0.81 10.07
C ALA A 187 -3.76 -0.28 11.33
N LEU A 188 -3.01 0.43 12.16
CA LEU A 188 -3.48 1.05 13.39
C LEU A 188 -3.66 2.56 13.21
N TYR A 189 -4.91 2.99 13.30
CA TYR A 189 -5.37 4.37 13.24
C TYR A 189 -5.56 4.97 14.63
N GLY A 190 -5.71 6.29 14.68
CA GLY A 190 -6.06 7.02 15.91
C GLY A 190 -4.88 7.34 16.84
N VAL A 191 -3.67 6.85 16.53
CA VAL A 191 -2.44 7.20 17.26
C VAL A 191 -1.99 8.64 16.95
N VAL A 192 -2.00 9.00 15.67
CA VAL A 192 -1.70 10.34 15.16
C VAL A 192 -2.83 10.74 14.21
N PRO A 193 -3.35 11.98 14.27
CA PRO A 193 -4.40 12.43 13.37
C PRO A 193 -4.04 12.23 11.90
N GLN A 194 -4.99 11.72 11.10
CA GLN A 194 -4.81 11.49 9.66
C GLN A 194 -3.62 10.59 9.34
N SER A 195 -3.28 9.66 10.23
CA SER A 195 -2.16 8.76 10.01
C SER A 195 -2.48 7.35 10.49
N ALA A 196 -1.78 6.40 9.91
CA ALA A 196 -1.81 5.00 10.34
C ALA A 196 -0.38 4.52 10.54
N LEU A 197 -0.17 3.75 11.61
CA LEU A 197 0.98 2.87 11.71
C LEU A 197 0.64 1.59 10.98
N VAL A 198 1.50 1.16 10.06
CA VAL A 198 1.22 0.00 9.22
C VAL A 198 2.36 -0.98 9.35
N ALA A 199 2.00 -2.25 9.52
CA ALA A 199 2.91 -3.37 9.56
C ALA A 199 2.42 -4.45 8.61
N GLU A 200 3.32 -5.06 7.87
CA GLU A 200 3.03 -6.14 6.93
C GLU A 200 4.04 -7.25 7.11
N VAL A 201 3.59 -8.50 6.95
CA VAL A 201 4.42 -9.68 6.82
C VAL A 201 3.97 -10.46 5.60
N PHE A 202 4.91 -10.97 4.82
CA PHE A 202 4.59 -11.61 3.54
C PHE A 202 5.68 -12.62 3.15
N GLY A 203 5.32 -13.53 2.25
CA GLY A 203 6.25 -14.49 1.68
C GLY A 203 5.57 -15.44 0.71
N THR A 204 6.35 -16.39 0.18
CA THR A 204 5.83 -17.44 -0.71
C THR A 204 6.41 -18.79 -0.29
N ALA A 205 5.54 -19.79 -0.11
CA ALA A 205 5.95 -21.17 0.13
C ALA A 205 5.81 -21.99 -1.17
N GLY A 206 6.65 -23.01 -1.36
CA GLY A 206 6.59 -23.88 -2.55
C GLY A 206 7.87 -23.78 -3.37
N GLU A 207 7.76 -24.08 -4.66
CA GLU A 207 8.89 -24.05 -5.61
C GLU A 207 9.29 -22.61 -5.93
N ALA A 208 8.31 -21.72 -6.08
CA ALA A 208 8.54 -20.28 -6.20
C ALA A 208 8.70 -19.63 -4.81
N TYR A 209 9.56 -20.22 -3.97
CA TYR A 209 9.80 -19.74 -2.60
C TYR A 209 10.27 -18.29 -2.59
N ALA A 210 9.76 -17.52 -1.64
CA ALA A 210 10.26 -16.18 -1.33
C ALA A 210 10.35 -16.06 0.19
N GLU A 211 11.50 -15.58 0.67
CA GLU A 211 11.82 -15.50 2.09
C GLU A 211 10.76 -14.67 2.83
N PRO A 212 10.21 -15.17 3.96
CA PRO A 212 9.37 -14.39 4.83
C PRO A 212 10.01 -13.05 5.17
N SER A 213 9.31 -11.98 4.82
CA SER A 213 9.77 -10.61 4.96
C SER A 213 8.74 -9.77 5.70
N TYR A 214 9.18 -8.61 6.19
CA TYR A 214 8.32 -7.64 6.84
C TYR A 214 8.47 -6.25 6.26
N ARG A 215 7.42 -5.45 6.41
CA ARG A 215 7.44 -4.01 6.13
C ARG A 215 6.76 -3.27 7.26
N LEU A 216 7.39 -2.22 7.76
CA LEU A 216 6.85 -1.36 8.81
C LEU A 216 6.88 0.07 8.33
N GLY A 217 5.89 0.87 8.70
CA GLY A 217 5.91 2.28 8.35
C GLY A 217 4.80 3.11 8.94
N VAL A 218 4.84 4.37 8.57
CA VAL A 218 3.82 5.36 8.89
C VAL A 218 3.30 5.92 7.59
N ARG A 219 1.98 6.07 7.49
CA ARG A 219 1.36 6.81 6.40
C ARG A 219 0.54 7.96 6.92
N TRP A 220 0.55 9.05 6.18
CA TRP A 220 -0.34 10.18 6.34
C TRP A 220 -1.38 10.16 5.22
N GLU A 221 -2.64 10.38 5.56
CA GLU A 221 -3.78 10.22 4.65
C GLU A 221 -4.60 11.51 4.56
N SER A 222 -4.89 11.92 3.34
CA SER A 222 -5.90 12.93 3.02
C SER A 222 -6.82 12.41 1.90
N PRO A 223 -7.97 13.07 1.67
CA PRO A 223 -8.95 12.57 0.70
C PRO A 223 -8.43 12.38 -0.72
N LYS A 224 -7.41 13.15 -1.14
CA LYS A 224 -6.83 13.08 -2.49
C LYS A 224 -5.38 12.61 -2.52
N PHE A 225 -4.72 12.56 -1.37
CA PHE A 225 -3.29 12.35 -1.33
C PHE A 225 -2.89 11.55 -0.08
N VAL A 226 -2.06 10.55 -0.28
CA VAL A 226 -1.45 9.77 0.79
C VAL A 226 0.06 9.84 0.59
N ALA A 227 0.79 9.93 1.69
CA ALA A 227 2.23 9.74 1.70
C ALA A 227 2.57 8.67 2.73
N ALA A 228 3.51 7.78 2.41
CA ALA A 228 4.04 6.85 3.39
C ALA A 228 5.56 6.82 3.40
N PHE A 229 6.06 6.47 4.56
CA PHE A 229 7.46 6.16 4.83
C PHE A 229 7.52 4.76 5.41
N THR A 230 8.23 3.87 4.73
CA THR A 230 8.30 2.46 5.08
C THR A 230 9.74 1.99 5.15
N TYR A 231 9.95 0.92 5.90
CA TYR A 231 11.17 0.13 5.93
C TYR A 231 10.79 -1.34 5.76
N SER A 232 11.51 -2.07 4.92
CA SER A 232 11.34 -3.52 4.76
C SER A 232 12.64 -4.28 4.77
N ASP A 233 12.56 -5.51 5.26
CA ASP A 233 13.69 -6.44 5.38
C ASP A 233 13.17 -7.88 5.50
N ALA A 234 14.04 -8.86 5.29
CA ALA A 234 13.78 -10.27 5.49
C ALA A 234 13.92 -10.66 6.98
N PHE A 235 13.20 -11.70 7.43
CA PHE A 235 13.29 -12.16 8.82
C PHE A 235 14.58 -12.93 9.12
N ASP A 236 15.22 -13.52 8.11
CA ASP A 236 16.46 -14.29 8.23
C ASP A 236 17.73 -13.43 8.10
N GLY A 237 17.57 -12.16 7.73
CA GLY A 237 18.67 -11.21 7.51
C GLY A 237 19.32 -11.32 6.14
N SER A 238 18.68 -11.97 5.15
CA SER A 238 19.14 -11.97 3.75
C SER A 238 19.13 -10.60 3.09
N GLY A 239 18.52 -9.60 3.75
CA GLY A 239 18.31 -8.26 3.20
C GLY A 239 16.93 -8.10 2.58
N GLY A 240 16.57 -6.85 2.31
CA GLY A 240 15.34 -6.48 1.60
C GLY A 240 15.33 -4.99 1.29
N ALA A 241 14.23 -4.51 0.70
CA ALA A 241 14.14 -3.21 0.01
C ALA A 241 14.48 -1.93 0.81
N GLY A 242 14.79 -2.03 2.10
CA GLY A 242 15.29 -0.93 2.90
C GLY A 242 14.24 0.14 3.11
N PHE A 243 14.68 1.42 3.16
CA PHE A 243 13.76 2.53 3.30
C PHE A 243 13.10 2.91 1.97
N GLU A 244 11.78 3.13 2.02
CA GLU A 244 11.00 3.61 0.89
C GLU A 244 10.14 4.82 1.27
N VAL A 245 10.02 5.74 0.33
CA VAL A 245 9.04 6.83 0.36
C VAL A 245 8.07 6.61 -0.78
N GLY A 246 6.79 6.86 -0.55
CA GLY A 246 5.84 6.84 -1.63
C GLY A 246 4.65 7.74 -1.41
N ILE A 247 3.95 7.92 -2.51
CA ILE A 247 2.85 8.85 -2.65
C ILE A 247 1.74 8.20 -3.44
N ILE A 248 0.52 8.62 -3.15
CA ILE A 248 -0.65 8.19 -3.88
C ILE A 248 -1.55 9.37 -4.09
N TYR A 249 -2.10 9.46 -5.28
CA TYR A 249 -3.02 10.50 -5.68
C TYR A 249 -4.31 9.90 -6.24
N PHE A 250 -5.45 10.36 -5.71
CA PHE A 250 -6.78 10.00 -6.19
C PHE A 250 -7.32 11.09 -7.09
N THR A 251 -7.74 10.72 -8.29
CA THR A 251 -8.48 11.64 -9.14
C THR A 251 -9.91 11.81 -8.64
N GLU A 252 -10.55 12.89 -9.05
CA GLU A 252 -12.00 12.96 -8.99
C GLU A 252 -12.61 11.88 -9.91
N PRO A 253 -13.85 11.42 -9.63
CA PRO A 253 -14.58 10.57 -10.55
C PRO A 253 -14.75 11.26 -11.90
N ARG A 254 -14.12 10.73 -12.96
CA ARG A 254 -14.18 11.31 -14.32
C ARG A 254 -14.48 10.28 -15.40
N PHE A 255 -14.27 9.00 -15.13
CA PHE A 255 -14.35 7.94 -16.13
C PHE A 255 -15.60 7.06 -15.98
N CYS A 256 -16.75 7.67 -15.70
CA CYS A 256 -18.00 6.96 -15.54
C CYS A 256 -18.80 6.95 -16.85
N TRP A 257 -18.86 5.82 -17.55
CA TRP A 257 -19.84 5.62 -18.61
C TRP A 257 -21.25 5.65 -18.01
N GLY A 258 -22.07 6.61 -18.45
CA GLY A 258 -23.43 6.84 -17.93
C GLY A 258 -23.55 7.88 -16.81
N GLY A 259 -22.44 8.52 -16.42
CA GLY A 259 -22.41 9.58 -15.40
C GLY A 259 -21.78 9.14 -14.07
N CYS A 260 -21.05 10.06 -13.42
CA CYS A 260 -20.51 9.83 -12.08
C CYS A 260 -21.55 10.25 -11.03
N ARG A 261 -21.73 9.43 -9.99
CA ARG A 261 -22.57 9.77 -8.84
C ARG A 261 -21.76 10.54 -7.80
#